data_AF-A0A4Q2UU76-F1
#
_entry.id   AF-A0A4Q2UU76-F1
#
_cell.length_a   1.000
_cell.length_b   1.000
_cell.length_c   1.000
_cell.angle_alpha   90.00
_cell.angle_beta   90.00
_cell.angle_gamma   90.00
#
_symmetry.space_group_name_H-M   'P 1'
#
loop_
_entity.id
_entity.type
_entity.pdbx_description
1 polymer ?
#
loop_
_entity_poly.entity_id
_entity_poly.type
_entity_poly.pdbx_seq_one_letter_code
_entity_poly.pdbx_strand_id
1 'polypeptide(L)'
;MMEIEARIRPLVDALNATGLVQTFSSCEGHFAPEEQTLVDRNQAEVRFIPASGIQSPQVERLLASVLIRFKQSHGLVPTTVTGFKLFTPLDEVEVEETFVLQLRPFNRFDSPNHKRADTDRAIQQIVAILGQMKR
;
A
#
# COMPACT_ATOMS: atom_id res chain seq x y z
N MET A 1 14.42 -5.67 15.10
CA MET A 1 13.57 -4.65 14.45
C MET A 1 13.57 -5.01 12.98
N MET A 2 12.45 -5.45 12.40
CA MET A 2 12.43 -5.77 10.96
C MET A 2 12.68 -4.47 10.19
N GLU A 3 13.75 -4.43 9.43
CA GLU A 3 14.12 -3.29 8.61
C GLU A 3 13.10 -3.19 7.47
N ILE A 4 12.40 -2.05 7.38
CA ILE A 4 11.44 -1.81 6.29
C ILE A 4 12.23 -1.70 4.98
N GLU A 5 11.78 -2.43 3.96
CA GLU A 5 12.44 -2.44 2.66
C GLU A 5 12.51 -1.03 2.05
N ALA A 6 13.66 -0.70 1.44
CA ALA A 6 14.00 0.66 1.11
C ALA A 6 13.04 1.30 0.08
N ARG A 7 12.49 0.53 -0.88
CA ARG A 7 11.65 1.10 -1.95
C ARG A 7 10.24 1.42 -1.46
N ILE A 8 9.71 0.66 -0.50
CA ILE A 8 8.37 0.92 0.07
C ILE A 8 8.40 1.93 1.21
N ARG A 9 9.58 2.14 1.82
CA ARG A 9 9.77 3.03 2.97
C ARG A 9 9.14 4.43 2.81
N PRO A 10 9.27 5.14 1.67
CA PRO A 10 8.65 6.45 1.51
C PRO A 10 7.12 6.44 1.68
N LEU A 11 6.45 5.39 1.19
CA LEU A 11 5.00 5.24 1.34
C LEU A 11 4.63 4.97 2.79
N VAL A 12 5.40 4.10 3.46
CA VAL A 12 5.23 3.79 4.88
C VAL A 12 5.36 5.05 5.73
N ASP A 13 6.42 5.84 5.53
CA ASP A 13 6.64 7.08 6.27
C ASP A 13 5.54 8.11 5.97
N ALA A 14 5.13 8.26 4.71
CA ALA A 14 4.08 9.19 4.32
C ALA A 14 2.74 8.88 4.99
N LEU A 15 2.35 7.59 5.03
CA LEU A 15 1.14 7.10 5.68
C LEU A 15 1.17 7.34 7.20
N ASN A 16 2.22 6.93 7.90
CA ASN A 16 2.33 7.16 9.35
C ASN A 16 2.28 8.66 9.67
N ALA A 17 2.96 9.48 8.88
CA ALA A 17 2.99 10.92 9.11
C ALA A 17 1.66 11.63 8.79
N THR A 18 0.59 10.92 8.41
CA THR A 18 -0.79 11.48 8.43
C THR A 18 -1.35 11.57 9.85
N GLY A 19 -0.80 10.81 10.80
CA GLY A 19 -1.34 10.68 12.15
C GLY A 19 -2.65 9.87 12.23
N LEU A 20 -3.18 9.39 11.10
CA LEU A 20 -4.44 8.63 11.05
C LEU A 20 -4.22 7.12 11.18
N VAL A 21 -3.04 6.64 10.81
CA VAL A 21 -2.74 5.22 10.72
C VAL A 21 -1.40 4.89 11.36
N GLN A 22 -1.27 3.65 11.82
CA GLN A 22 -0.01 3.05 12.21
C GLN A 22 0.28 1.86 11.28
N THR A 23 1.35 1.94 10.50
CA THR A 23 1.73 0.88 9.57
C THR A 23 2.45 -0.26 10.26
N PHE A 24 2.27 -1.46 9.72
CA PHE A 24 3.04 -2.65 10.06
C PHE A 24 3.12 -3.55 8.83
N SER A 25 3.97 -4.58 8.85
CA SER A 25 4.10 -5.61 7.80
C SER A 25 3.90 -5.09 6.37
N SER A 26 4.97 -4.58 5.76
CA SER A 26 4.94 -4.00 4.42
C SER A 26 5.93 -4.73 3.52
N CYS A 27 5.58 -4.86 2.25
CA CYS A 27 6.39 -5.52 1.21
C CYS A 27 6.57 -4.54 0.05
N GLU A 28 7.78 -4.39 -0.47
CA GLU A 28 8.02 -3.54 -1.64
C GLU A 28 7.65 -4.18 -2.99
N GLY A 29 7.22 -5.44 -2.95
CA GLY A 29 6.98 -6.26 -4.12
C GLY A 29 8.29 -6.75 -4.72
N HIS A 30 8.32 -8.02 -5.10
CA HIS A 30 9.47 -8.68 -5.69
C HIS A 30 9.06 -9.26 -7.01
N PHE A 31 9.78 -8.91 -8.07
CA PHE A 31 9.31 -9.12 -9.44
C PHE A 31 10.22 -10.05 -10.23
N ALA A 32 11.44 -10.31 -9.75
CA ALA A 32 12.33 -11.24 -10.41
C ALA A 32 11.87 -12.69 -10.18
N PRO A 33 12.06 -13.61 -11.16
CA PRO A 33 11.67 -15.01 -11.03
C PRO A 33 12.22 -15.70 -9.78
N GLU A 34 13.48 -15.41 -9.43
CA GLU A 34 14.18 -15.96 -8.27
C GLU A 34 13.62 -15.47 -6.92
N GLU A 35 12.88 -14.38 -6.91
CA GLU A 35 12.26 -13.84 -5.70
C GLU A 35 10.86 -14.41 -5.45
N GLN A 36 10.29 -15.12 -6.42
CA GLN A 36 8.97 -15.72 -6.30
C GLN A 36 9.02 -16.95 -5.40
N THR A 37 8.11 -17.00 -4.43
CA THR A 37 7.96 -18.13 -3.51
C THR A 37 6.56 -18.74 -3.67
N LEU A 38 6.14 -19.56 -2.70
CA LEU A 38 4.75 -20.05 -2.64
C LEU A 38 3.72 -18.93 -2.46
N VAL A 39 4.16 -17.75 -2.01
CA VAL A 39 3.32 -16.56 -1.85
C VAL A 39 3.58 -15.63 -3.03
N ASP A 40 2.50 -15.07 -3.60
CA ASP A 40 2.63 -14.07 -4.67
C ASP A 40 3.27 -12.80 -4.12
N ARG A 41 4.51 -12.54 -4.53
CA ARG A 41 5.26 -11.33 -4.18
C ARG A 41 5.24 -10.29 -5.29
N ASN A 42 4.51 -10.50 -6.40
CA ASN A 42 4.46 -9.57 -7.55
C ASN A 42 3.62 -8.31 -7.29
N GLN A 43 3.57 -7.83 -6.06
CA GLN A 43 2.86 -6.63 -5.67
C GLN A 43 3.54 -6.00 -4.46
N ALA A 44 3.52 -4.68 -4.40
CA ALA A 44 3.84 -3.98 -3.18
C ALA A 44 2.57 -3.82 -2.33
N GLU A 45 2.72 -3.87 -1.02
CA GLU A 45 1.63 -3.56 -0.10
C GLU A 45 2.13 -2.95 1.20
N VAL A 46 1.35 -2.00 1.72
CA VAL A 46 1.53 -1.45 3.06
C VAL A 46 0.28 -1.77 3.86
N ARG A 47 0.45 -2.46 4.99
CA ARG A 47 -0.62 -2.74 5.93
C ARG A 47 -0.60 -1.74 7.07
N PHE A 48 -1.77 -1.42 7.60
CA PHE A 48 -1.91 -0.48 8.69
C PHE A 48 -3.20 -0.69 9.47
N ILE A 49 -3.18 -0.23 10.71
CA ILE A 49 -4.33 -0.12 11.61
C ILE A 49 -4.58 1.36 11.90
N PRO A 50 -5.77 1.74 12.40
CA PRO A 50 -5.99 3.09 12.90
C PRO A 50 -4.95 3.44 13.98
N ALA A 51 -4.45 4.68 13.96
CA ALA A 51 -3.64 5.17 15.06
C ALA A 51 -4.49 5.29 16.35
N SER A 52 -3.82 5.39 17.51
CA SER A 52 -4.52 5.51 18.81
C SER A 52 -5.53 6.66 18.80
N GLY A 53 -6.79 6.36 19.19
CA GLY A 53 -7.88 7.33 19.20
C GLY A 53 -8.54 7.61 17.84
N ILE A 54 -8.05 7.01 16.75
CA ILE A 54 -8.64 7.14 15.41
C ILE A 54 -9.61 6.00 15.16
N GLN A 55 -10.80 6.32 14.63
CA GLN A 55 -11.83 5.34 14.30
C GLN A 55 -11.65 4.80 12.87
N SER A 56 -11.99 3.53 12.65
CA SER A 56 -11.93 2.88 11.33
C SER A 56 -12.55 3.69 10.17
N PRO A 57 -13.71 4.36 10.32
CA PRO A 57 -14.29 5.17 9.25
C PRO A 57 -13.44 6.37 8.81
N GLN A 58 -12.49 6.84 9.64
CA GLN A 58 -11.53 7.88 9.25
C GLN A 58 -10.45 7.31 8.33
N VAL A 59 -9.98 6.09 8.62
CA VAL A 59 -9.01 5.37 7.78
C VAL A 59 -9.62 4.99 6.43
N GLU A 60 -10.88 4.54 6.43
CA GLU A 60 -11.63 4.26 5.19
C GLU A 60 -11.75 5.51 4.30
N ARG A 61 -12.02 6.67 4.90
CA ARG A 61 -12.07 7.96 4.18
C ARG A 61 -10.71 8.38 3.63
N LEU A 62 -9.63 8.15 4.39
CA LEU A 62 -8.26 8.38 3.91
C LEU A 62 -7.98 7.52 2.67
N LEU A 63 -8.23 6.21 2.76
CA LEU A 63 -8.05 5.27 1.65
C LEU A 63 -8.86 5.70 0.42
N ALA A 64 -10.16 5.95 0.58
CA ALA A 64 -11.01 6.40 -0.51
C ALA A 64 -10.47 7.68 -1.17
N SER A 65 -10.04 8.66 -0.37
CA SER A 65 -9.49 9.92 -0.86
C SER A 65 -8.20 9.73 -1.65
N VAL A 66 -7.30 8.86 -1.17
CA VAL A 66 -6.06 8.52 -1.88
C VAL A 66 -6.38 7.88 -3.22
N LEU A 67 -7.26 6.88 -3.27
CA LEU A 67 -7.62 6.18 -4.49
C LEU A 67 -8.29 7.10 -5.52
N ILE A 68 -9.23 7.95 -5.07
CA ILE A 68 -9.90 8.93 -5.93
C ILE A 68 -8.88 9.90 -6.54
N ARG A 69 -8.01 10.49 -5.72
CA ARG A 69 -7.00 11.45 -6.20
C ARG A 69 -5.99 10.80 -7.12
N PHE A 70 -5.53 9.59 -6.78
CA PHE A 70 -4.62 8.83 -7.63
C PHE A 70 -5.22 8.60 -9.02
N LYS A 71 -6.49 8.16 -9.07
CA LYS A 71 -7.20 7.95 -10.33
C LYS A 71 -7.39 9.24 -11.11
N GLN A 72 -7.77 10.33 -10.45
CA GLN A 72 -7.99 11.64 -11.07
C GLN A 72 -6.71 12.24 -11.65
N SER A 73 -5.58 12.13 -10.94
CA SER A 73 -4.31 12.72 -11.35
C SER A 73 -3.59 11.92 -12.43
N HIS A 74 -3.83 10.62 -12.55
CA HIS A 74 -2.97 9.74 -13.35
C HIS A 74 -3.71 8.79 -14.34
N GLY A 75 -5.04 8.72 -14.33
CA GLY A 75 -5.81 8.04 -15.37
C GLY A 75 -5.60 6.50 -15.43
N LEU A 76 -5.23 5.97 -16.59
CA LEU A 76 -4.80 4.58 -16.76
C LEU A 76 -3.31 4.50 -16.43
N VAL A 77 -2.99 3.86 -15.31
CA VAL A 77 -1.62 3.74 -14.79
C VAL A 77 -1.16 2.30 -15.02
N PRO A 78 0.12 2.06 -15.36
CA PRO A 78 0.67 0.70 -15.46
C PRO A 78 0.74 -0.04 -14.11
N THR A 79 0.22 0.55 -13.04
CA THR A 79 0.07 -0.05 -11.71
C THR A 79 -1.35 0.19 -11.21
N THR A 80 -2.04 -0.89 -10.88
CA THR A 80 -3.34 -0.86 -10.20
C THR A 80 -3.11 -0.59 -8.72
N VAL A 81 -3.75 0.46 -8.20
CA VAL A 81 -3.74 0.79 -6.77
C VAL A 81 -5.09 0.44 -6.17
N THR A 82 -5.10 -0.41 -5.15
CA THR A 82 -6.30 -0.86 -4.45
C THR A 82 -6.16 -0.61 -2.96
N GLY A 83 -7.28 -0.26 -2.33
CA GLY A 83 -7.38 -0.12 -0.88
C GLY A 83 -8.52 -0.99 -0.39
N PHE A 84 -8.29 -1.79 0.64
CA PHE A 84 -9.32 -2.64 1.22
C PHE A 84 -9.09 -2.87 2.71
N LYS A 85 -10.17 -3.23 3.41
CA LYS A 85 -10.12 -3.76 4.77
C LYS A 85 -10.04 -5.28 4.68
N LEU A 86 -9.03 -5.85 5.32
CA LEU A 86 -8.81 -7.28 5.43
C LEU A 86 -9.21 -7.74 6.84
N PHE A 87 -10.12 -8.70 6.88
CA PHE A 87 -10.55 -9.38 8.10
C PHE A 87 -9.80 -10.71 8.19
N THR A 88 -8.99 -10.88 9.23
CA THR A 88 -8.20 -12.11 9.44
C THR A 88 -8.69 -12.80 10.71
N PRO A 89 -9.08 -14.08 10.68
CA PRO A 89 -9.43 -14.79 11.90
C PRO A 89 -8.20 -14.88 12.80
N LEU A 90 -8.33 -14.43 14.05
CA LEU A 90 -7.31 -14.61 15.09
C LEU A 90 -7.54 -15.94 15.82
N ASP A 91 -8.80 -16.24 16.11
CA ASP A 91 -9.24 -17.49 16.71
C ASP A 91 -10.67 -17.86 16.25
N GLU A 92 -11.35 -18.73 16.99
CA GLU A 92 -12.69 -19.23 16.64
C GLU A 92 -13.80 -18.17 16.75
N VAL A 93 -13.57 -17.06 17.45
CA VAL A 93 -14.59 -16.04 17.77
C VAL A 93 -14.14 -14.61 17.47
N GLU A 94 -12.85 -14.37 17.25
CA GLU A 94 -12.27 -13.04 17.00
C GLU A 94 -11.71 -12.90 15.58
N VAL A 95 -11.95 -11.74 14.98
CA VAL A 95 -11.34 -11.30 13.72
C VAL A 95 -10.55 -10.02 13.94
N GLU A 96 -9.34 -9.98 13.38
CA GLU A 96 -8.54 -8.76 13.29
C GLU A 96 -8.93 -7.97 12.03
N GLU A 97 -9.18 -6.67 12.20
CA GLU A 97 -9.34 -5.74 11.09
C GLU A 97 -8.01 -5.05 10.77
N THR A 98 -7.57 -5.19 9.54
CA THR A 98 -6.38 -4.50 9.03
C THR A 98 -6.74 -3.78 7.73
N PHE A 99 -6.09 -2.66 7.46
CA PHE A 99 -6.22 -1.95 6.20
C PHE A 99 -5.00 -2.21 5.34
N VAL A 100 -5.23 -2.36 4.03
CA VAL A 100 -4.17 -2.64 3.06
C VAL A 100 -4.26 -1.62 1.94
N LEU A 101 -3.12 -1.00 1.61
CA LEU A 101 -2.91 -0.29 0.36
C LEU A 101 -1.97 -1.12 -0.51
N GLN A 102 -2.50 -1.65 -1.61
CA GLN A 102 -1.82 -2.56 -2.51
C GLN A 102 -1.54 -1.88 -3.85
N LEU A 103 -0.34 -2.13 -4.39
CA LEU A 103 0.11 -1.66 -5.68
C LEU A 103 0.55 -2.87 -6.51
N ARG A 104 -0.21 -3.17 -7.56
CA ARG A 104 0.02 -4.32 -8.43
C ARG A 104 0.31 -3.85 -9.86
N PRO A 105 1.43 -4.24 -10.48
CA PRO A 105 1.67 -3.99 -11.90
C PRO A 105 0.51 -4.50 -12.75
N PHE A 106 0.04 -3.68 -13.69
CA PHE A 106 -1.15 -4.00 -14.49
C PHE A 106 -0.88 -5.17 -15.44
N ASN A 107 0.27 -5.15 -16.13
CA ASN A 107 0.67 -6.24 -17.02
C ASN A 107 1.63 -7.19 -16.30
N ARG A 108 1.14 -8.39 -15.98
CA ARG A 108 1.95 -9.44 -15.34
C ARG A 108 3.13 -9.94 -16.19
N PHE A 109 3.12 -9.67 -17.50
CA PHE A 109 4.17 -10.11 -18.43
C PHE A 109 5.28 -9.09 -18.64
N ASP A 110 5.15 -7.88 -18.05
CA ASP A 110 6.24 -6.91 -18.09
C ASP A 110 7.49 -7.45 -17.40
N SER A 111 8.66 -6.98 -17.86
CA SER A 111 9.92 -7.35 -17.24
C SER A 111 9.96 -6.92 -15.77
N PRO A 112 10.74 -7.62 -14.91
CA PRO A 112 10.88 -7.25 -13.50
C PRO A 112 11.25 -5.77 -13.29
N ASN A 113 12.15 -5.25 -14.14
CA ASN A 113 12.58 -3.86 -14.08
C ASN A 113 11.46 -2.87 -14.43
N HIS A 114 10.60 -3.18 -15.41
CA HIS A 114 9.45 -2.33 -15.73
C HIS A 114 8.42 -2.36 -14.59
N LYS A 115 8.08 -3.53 -14.06
CA LYS A 115 7.20 -3.67 -12.90
C LYS A 115 7.70 -2.87 -11.69
N ARG A 116 9.00 -2.94 -11.40
CA ARG A 116 9.64 -2.14 -10.35
C ARG A 116 9.51 -0.65 -10.64
N ALA A 117 9.90 -0.20 -11.83
CA ALA A 117 9.87 1.22 -12.17
C ALA A 117 8.47 1.83 -12.09
N ASP A 118 7.45 1.09 -12.52
CA ASP A 118 6.06 1.53 -12.45
C ASP A 118 5.51 1.53 -11.02
N THR A 119 5.86 0.51 -10.23
CA THR A 119 5.51 0.45 -8.79
C THR A 119 6.15 1.60 -8.02
N ASP A 120 7.45 1.86 -8.23
CA ASP A 120 8.17 2.97 -7.60
C ASP A 120 7.56 4.33 -7.99
N ARG A 121 7.17 4.50 -9.26
CA ARG A 121 6.47 5.70 -9.72
C ARG A 121 5.13 5.88 -9.00
N ALA A 122 4.35 4.82 -8.90
CA ALA A 122 3.06 4.85 -8.20
C ALA A 122 3.23 5.17 -6.70
N ILE A 123 4.26 4.62 -6.04
CA ILE A 123 4.64 4.97 -4.67
C ILE A 123 4.86 6.48 -4.54
N GLN A 124 5.70 7.08 -5.39
CA GLN A 124 5.99 8.52 -5.33
C GLN A 124 4.75 9.39 -5.57
N GLN A 125 3.87 8.97 -6.48
CA GLN A 125 2.60 9.66 -6.75
C GLN A 125 1.67 9.63 -5.52
N ILE A 126 1.54 8.48 -4.85
CA ILE A 126 0.75 8.36 -3.62
C ILE A 126 1.37 9.20 -2.49
N VAL A 127 2.69 9.18 -2.34
CA VAL A 127 3.40 10.02 -1.36
C VAL A 127 3.09 11.50 -1.59
N ALA A 128 3.10 11.97 -2.84
CA ALA A 128 2.76 13.34 -3.19
C ALA A 128 1.30 13.68 -2.83
N ILE A 129 0.35 12.77 -3.11
CA ILE A 129 -1.07 12.92 -2.74
C ILE A 129 -1.22 13.04 -1.22
N LEU A 130 -0.59 12.15 -0.46
CA LEU A 130 -0.61 12.18 1.01
C LEU A 130 -0.01 13.48 1.55
N GLY A 131 1.06 13.98 0.94
CA GLY A 131 1.68 15.26 1.30
C GLY A 131 0.76 16.46 1.09
N GLN A 132 -0.13 16.41 0.09
CA GLN A 132 -1.13 17.47 -0.16
C GLN A 132 -2.31 17.41 0.81
N MET A 133 -2.60 16.25 1.40
CA MET A 133 -3.71 16.05 2.34
C MET A 133 -3.39 16.49 3.77
N LYS A 134 -2.12 16.75 4.09
CA LYS A 134 -1.68 17.22 5.42
C LYS A 134 -1.83 18.73 5.63
N ARG A 135 -2.31 19.45 4.61
CA ARG A 135 -2.49 20.91 4.65
C ARG A 135 -3.89 21.29 5.10
#